data_AF-A0A6P2E403-F1
#
_entry.id   AF-A0A6P2E403-F1
#
_cell.length_a   1.000
_cell.length_b   1.000
_cell.length_c   1.000
_cell.angle_alpha   90.00
_cell.angle_beta   90.00
_cell.angle_gamma   90.00
#
_symmetry.space_group_name_H-M   'P 1'
#
loop_
_entity.id
_entity.type
_entity.pdbx_description
1 polymer ?
#
loop_
_entity_poly.entity_id
_entity_poly.type
_entity_poly.pdbx_seq_one_letter_code
_entity_poly.pdbx_strand_id
1 'polypeptide(L)'
;MTSKASQTPNRSAARTAAKRPRALPPQLREPAYERGGLRNALVEEGRRMFEENGASELSLRALARRLGVSEAAPSRHFKGKEELLAAIAVSGFKQLAEQRKEIFARHLPALPKAREMMLSYVRYAQMHAGLFDLMTGPRLLQEFVRGDVEATSNISYSYFSDSVFELALESGWDKEQLHYLSHAAWSMEHGVAALILGGRIPRTDSNLDTQRMIEFSIDLFLAAVVAGPENFKRGQM
;
A
#
# COMPACT_ATOMS: atom_id res chain seq x y z
N MET A 1 37.85 81.96 -7.19
CA MET A 1 38.07 80.95 -8.26
C MET A 1 38.90 79.83 -7.64
N THR A 2 38.25 78.96 -6.86
CA THR A 2 37.90 77.53 -7.15
C THR A 2 39.10 76.59 -6.88
N SER A 3 39.23 75.90 -5.72
CA SER A 3 38.43 74.77 -5.16
C SER A 3 38.47 73.56 -6.12
N LYS A 4 38.78 72.30 -5.79
CA LYS A 4 38.54 71.40 -4.63
C LYS A 4 39.41 70.13 -4.85
N ALA A 5 40.03 69.54 -3.83
CA ALA A 5 39.66 68.26 -3.15
C ALA A 5 39.43 67.01 -4.05
N SER A 6 40.25 65.96 -3.84
CA SER A 6 39.95 64.56 -4.19
C SER A 6 40.66 63.66 -3.16
N GLN A 7 40.06 63.32 -2.01
CA GLN A 7 39.25 62.12 -1.73
C GLN A 7 39.89 60.77 -2.11
N THR A 8 40.32 60.03 -1.07
CA THR A 8 40.47 58.57 -1.06
C THR A 8 39.09 57.91 -0.92
N PRO A 9 38.86 56.73 -1.52
CA PRO A 9 38.58 55.52 -0.74
C PRO A 9 39.18 54.24 -1.39
N ASN A 10 39.77 53.30 -0.64
CA ASN A 10 39.22 52.26 0.24
C ASN A 10 38.87 50.92 -0.46
N ARG A 11 39.34 49.83 0.16
CA ARG A 11 39.23 48.40 -0.17
C ARG A 11 37.77 47.93 -0.32
N SER A 12 37.51 46.90 -1.14
CA SER A 12 36.79 45.68 -0.70
C SER A 12 36.56 44.66 -1.84
N ALA A 13 37.07 43.44 -1.60
CA ALA A 13 36.56 42.11 -1.93
C ALA A 13 35.64 41.90 -3.15
N ALA A 14 36.17 41.13 -4.11
CA ALA A 14 35.38 40.39 -5.10
C ALA A 14 34.49 39.34 -4.40
N ARG A 15 33.18 39.44 -4.62
CA ARG A 15 32.16 38.54 -4.08
C ARG A 15 31.68 37.64 -5.24
N THR A 16 31.97 36.35 -5.15
CA THR A 16 31.53 35.30 -6.07
C THR A 16 30.01 35.22 -6.12
N ALA A 17 29.42 35.45 -7.30
CA ALA A 17 28.00 35.29 -7.55
C ALA A 17 27.62 33.81 -7.65
N ALA A 18 26.72 33.35 -6.77
CA ALA A 18 26.15 32.02 -6.80
C ALA A 18 25.21 31.84 -8.01
N LYS A 19 25.42 30.77 -8.79
CA LYS A 19 24.55 30.40 -9.93
C LYS A 19 23.17 29.97 -9.43
N ARG A 20 22.11 30.56 -9.99
CA ARG A 20 20.71 30.17 -9.76
C ARG A 20 20.46 28.73 -10.25
N PRO A 21 19.64 27.92 -9.56
CA PRO A 21 19.30 26.58 -10.03
C PRO A 21 18.49 26.64 -11.33
N ARG A 22 18.94 25.85 -12.31
CA ARG A 22 18.37 25.68 -13.65
C ARG A 22 16.99 25.00 -13.51
N ALA A 23 15.97 25.58 -14.14
CA ALA A 23 14.63 25.02 -14.17
C ALA A 23 14.61 23.61 -14.80
N LEU A 24 13.68 22.78 -14.33
CA LEU A 24 13.51 21.38 -14.75
C LEU A 24 13.21 21.23 -16.26
N PRO A 25 13.67 20.15 -16.90
CA PRO A 25 13.37 19.84 -18.30
C PRO A 25 11.85 19.73 -18.59
N PRO A 26 11.40 20.05 -19.83
CA PRO A 26 9.97 20.07 -20.19
C PRO A 26 9.25 18.72 -20.05
N GLN A 27 10.00 17.62 -20.09
CA GLN A 27 9.50 16.24 -19.99
C GLN A 27 8.97 15.90 -18.57
N LEU A 28 9.27 16.75 -17.58
CA LEU A 28 8.79 16.63 -16.19
C LEU A 28 7.54 17.48 -15.92
N ARG A 29 6.96 18.11 -16.95
CA ARG A 29 5.68 18.84 -16.88
C ARG A 29 4.50 17.95 -17.29
N GLU A 30 4.53 16.69 -16.89
CA GLU A 30 3.31 15.88 -16.93
C GLU A 30 2.45 16.21 -15.70
N PRO A 31 1.11 16.17 -15.82
CA PRO A 31 0.19 16.51 -14.73
C PRO A 31 0.35 15.61 -13.49
N ALA A 32 1.13 14.53 -13.55
CA ALA A 32 1.55 13.75 -12.39
C ALA A 32 2.57 14.47 -11.48
N TYR A 33 3.45 15.31 -12.03
CA TYR A 33 4.47 16.06 -11.27
C TYR A 33 3.84 17.18 -10.43
N GLU A 34 2.79 17.83 -10.93
CA GLU A 34 2.11 18.93 -10.24
C GLU A 34 1.08 18.46 -9.18
N ARG A 35 0.55 17.24 -9.30
CA ARG A 35 -0.50 16.73 -8.39
C ARG A 35 0.01 16.03 -7.12
N GLY A 36 1.33 15.89 -6.96
CA GLY A 36 1.90 15.17 -5.81
C GLY A 36 3.36 15.45 -5.46
N GLY A 37 4.07 16.22 -6.28
CA GLY A 37 5.48 16.57 -6.06
C GLY A 37 6.45 15.39 -6.18
N LEU A 38 7.74 15.70 -6.04
CA LEU A 38 8.83 14.74 -6.22
C LEU A 38 8.71 13.50 -5.31
N ARG A 39 8.20 13.66 -4.07
CA ARG A 39 8.01 12.53 -3.15
C ARG A 39 7.09 11.46 -3.75
N ASN A 40 5.95 11.85 -4.31
CA ASN A 40 5.01 10.90 -4.90
C ASN A 40 5.58 10.25 -6.17
N ALA A 41 6.30 11.01 -6.99
CA ALA A 41 7.00 10.46 -8.17
C ALA A 41 8.05 9.41 -7.77
N LEU A 42 8.78 9.65 -6.68
CA LEU A 42 9.75 8.69 -6.14
C LEU A 42 9.09 7.40 -5.62
N VAL A 43 7.93 7.50 -4.98
CA VAL A 43 7.18 6.32 -4.51
C VAL A 43 6.62 5.53 -5.68
N GLU A 44 6.04 6.20 -6.68
CA GLU A 44 5.44 5.53 -7.83
C GLU A 44 6.51 4.81 -8.67
N GLU A 45 7.62 5.49 -8.97
CA GLU A 45 8.72 4.87 -9.71
C GLU A 45 9.42 3.79 -8.86
N GLY A 46 9.52 4.01 -7.54
CA GLY A 46 10.03 3.02 -6.60
C GLY A 46 9.18 1.76 -6.56
N ARG A 47 7.85 1.90 -6.60
CA ARG A 47 6.90 0.79 -6.68
C ARG A 47 7.11 -0.02 -7.96
N ARG A 48 7.19 0.65 -9.12
CA ARG A 48 7.45 0.00 -10.41
C ARG A 48 8.75 -0.79 -10.41
N MET A 49 9.85 -0.14 -10.00
CA MET A 49 11.16 -0.81 -9.87
C MET A 49 11.11 -2.02 -8.93
N PHE A 50 10.37 -1.88 -7.83
CA PHE A 50 10.24 -2.94 -6.84
C PHE A 50 9.40 -4.12 -7.35
N GLU A 51 8.34 -3.87 -8.10
CA GLU A 51 7.54 -4.93 -8.75
C GLU A 51 8.32 -5.64 -9.87
N GLU A 52 9.17 -4.92 -10.61
CA GLU A 52 10.02 -5.49 -11.67
C GLU A 52 11.17 -6.35 -11.12
N ASN A 53 11.95 -5.80 -10.18
CA ASN A 53 13.27 -6.32 -9.82
C ASN A 53 13.42 -6.63 -8.31
N GLY A 54 12.34 -6.52 -7.54
CA GLY A 54 12.34 -6.64 -6.09
C GLY A 54 13.14 -5.53 -5.39
N ALA A 55 13.48 -5.77 -4.12
CA ALA A 55 14.21 -4.78 -3.33
C ALA A 55 15.66 -4.56 -3.79
N SER A 56 16.25 -5.47 -4.57
CA SER A 56 17.70 -5.52 -4.82
C SER A 56 18.21 -4.28 -5.57
N GLU A 57 17.49 -3.84 -6.60
CA GLU A 57 17.87 -2.70 -7.43
C GLU A 57 17.33 -1.36 -6.91
N LEU A 58 16.47 -1.39 -5.90
CA LEU A 58 15.86 -0.19 -5.35
C LEU A 58 16.87 0.62 -4.54
N SER A 59 17.18 1.83 -5.03
CA SER A 59 17.97 2.83 -4.30
C SER A 59 17.54 4.25 -4.67
N LEU A 60 17.73 5.19 -3.74
CA LEU A 60 17.45 6.61 -3.97
C LEU A 60 18.21 7.17 -5.19
N ARG A 61 19.46 6.75 -5.40
CA ARG A 61 20.26 7.18 -6.56
C ARG A 61 19.72 6.61 -7.87
N ALA A 62 19.31 5.34 -7.89
CA ALA A 62 18.71 4.73 -9.08
C ALA A 62 17.42 5.46 -9.47
N LEU A 63 16.57 5.81 -8.48
CA LEU A 63 15.36 6.59 -8.69
C LEU A 63 15.65 8.00 -9.19
N ALA A 64 16.64 8.70 -8.63
CA ALA A 64 17.04 10.02 -9.12
C ALA A 64 17.41 10.00 -10.60
N ARG A 65 18.18 8.99 -11.02
CA ARG A 65 18.59 8.80 -12.40
C ARG A 65 17.40 8.49 -13.32
N ARG A 66 16.51 7.56 -12.93
CA ARG A 66 15.30 7.24 -13.71
C ARG A 66 14.37 8.45 -13.87
N LEU A 67 14.22 9.25 -12.81
CA LEU A 67 13.36 10.45 -12.82
C LEU A 67 14.03 11.70 -13.40
N GLY A 68 15.30 11.62 -13.83
CA GLY A 68 16.02 12.77 -14.40
C GLY A 68 16.21 13.95 -13.44
N VAL A 69 16.22 13.71 -12.13
CA VAL A 69 16.46 14.72 -11.09
C VAL A 69 17.89 14.62 -10.54
N SER A 70 18.32 15.62 -9.77
CA SER A 70 19.65 15.57 -9.15
C SER A 70 19.74 14.41 -8.14
N GLU A 71 20.92 13.80 -8.03
CA GLU A 71 21.13 12.66 -7.11
C GLU A 71 20.85 13.00 -5.63
N ALA A 72 20.95 14.28 -5.26
CA ALA A 72 20.65 14.78 -3.92
C ALA A 72 19.16 15.09 -3.69
N ALA A 73 18.31 15.03 -4.72
CA ALA A 73 16.89 15.39 -4.57
C ALA A 73 16.10 14.38 -3.71
N PRO A 74 16.25 13.05 -3.87
CA PRO A 74 15.48 12.09 -3.09
C PRO A 74 15.82 12.09 -1.60
N SER A 75 17.07 12.40 -1.22
CA SER A 75 17.49 12.43 0.18
C SER A 75 16.83 13.54 1.01
N ARG A 76 16.16 14.51 0.35
CA ARG A 76 15.34 15.53 1.02
C ARG A 76 13.95 15.01 1.40
N HIS A 77 13.52 13.89 0.82
CA HIS A 77 12.21 13.28 1.02
C HIS A 77 12.27 11.94 1.76
N PHE A 78 13.39 11.22 1.65
CA PHE A 78 13.61 9.94 2.28
C PHE A 78 15.00 9.89 2.89
N LYS A 79 15.09 9.54 4.18
CA LYS A 79 16.33 9.34 4.93
C LYS A 79 17.12 8.12 4.46
N GLY A 80 16.45 7.17 3.82
CA GLY A 80 17.06 5.91 3.39
C GLY A 80 16.13 5.06 2.54
N LYS A 81 16.61 3.86 2.22
CA LYS A 81 15.88 2.86 1.42
C LYS A 81 14.68 2.33 2.19
N GLU A 82 14.80 2.21 3.50
CA GLU A 82 13.79 1.66 4.41
C GLU A 82 12.56 2.58 4.47
N GLU A 83 12.75 3.89 4.57
CA GLU A 83 11.66 4.86 4.53
C GLU A 83 10.96 4.89 3.16
N LEU A 84 11.72 4.70 2.08
CA LEU A 84 11.16 4.55 0.74
C LEU A 84 10.33 3.27 0.61
N LEU A 85 10.85 2.12 1.08
CA LEU A 85 10.14 0.84 1.07
C LEU A 85 8.84 0.93 1.89
N ALA A 86 8.87 1.58 3.04
CA ALA A 86 7.66 1.78 3.84
C ALA A 86 6.65 2.70 3.13
N ALA A 87 7.11 3.75 2.43
CA ALA A 87 6.22 4.58 1.61
C ALA A 87 5.63 3.83 0.40
N ILE A 88 6.36 2.89 -0.19
CA ILE A 88 5.86 1.97 -1.22
C ILE A 88 4.81 1.01 -0.63
N ALA A 89 5.04 0.48 0.58
CA ALA A 89 4.03 -0.34 1.27
C ALA A 89 2.73 0.46 1.52
N VAL A 90 2.84 1.72 1.95
CA VAL A 90 1.67 2.61 2.09
C VAL A 90 0.95 2.80 0.76
N SER A 91 1.65 2.95 -0.37
CA SER A 91 0.99 3.11 -1.67
C SER A 91 0.24 1.83 -2.10
N GLY A 92 0.78 0.65 -1.75
CA GLY A 92 0.06 -0.62 -1.92
C GLY A 92 -1.23 -0.69 -1.11
N PHE A 93 -1.19 -0.34 0.18
CA PHE A 93 -2.41 -0.27 1.01
C PHE A 93 -3.43 0.74 0.47
N LYS A 94 -2.99 1.89 -0.07
CA LYS A 94 -3.89 2.87 -0.70
C LYS A 94 -4.58 2.30 -1.93
N GLN A 95 -3.84 1.58 -2.77
CA GLN A 95 -4.39 0.92 -3.96
C GLN A 95 -5.43 -0.15 -3.58
N LEU A 96 -5.12 -0.98 -2.58
CA LEU A 96 -6.05 -2.00 -2.07
C LEU A 96 -7.30 -1.36 -1.44
N ALA A 97 -7.13 -0.26 -0.70
CA ALA A 97 -8.25 0.49 -0.12
C ALA A 97 -9.18 1.05 -1.19
N GLU A 98 -8.65 1.64 -2.27
CA GLU A 98 -9.47 2.16 -3.37
C GLU A 98 -10.21 1.02 -4.11
N GLN A 99 -9.55 -0.11 -4.34
CA GLN A 99 -10.21 -1.29 -4.93
C GLN A 99 -11.38 -1.78 -4.07
N ARG A 100 -11.20 -1.89 -2.75
CA ARG A 100 -12.28 -2.30 -1.83
C ARG A 100 -13.37 -1.24 -1.75
N LYS A 101 -13.04 0.04 -1.74
CA LYS A 101 -14.02 1.13 -1.78
C LYS A 101 -14.91 1.05 -3.03
N GLU A 102 -14.33 0.78 -4.20
CA GLU A 102 -15.09 0.59 -5.44
C GLU A 102 -16.05 -0.61 -5.35
N ILE A 103 -15.63 -1.72 -4.73
CA ILE A 103 -16.50 -2.89 -4.48
C ILE A 103 -17.61 -2.51 -3.51
N PHE A 104 -17.29 -1.81 -2.43
CA PHE A 104 -18.24 -1.41 -1.39
C PHE A 104 -19.35 -0.51 -1.92
N ALA A 105 -18.99 0.39 -2.85
CA ALA A 105 -19.94 1.31 -3.49
C ALA A 105 -20.92 0.63 -4.46
N ARG A 106 -20.69 -0.64 -4.85
CA ARG A 106 -21.60 -1.37 -5.74
C ARG A 106 -22.86 -1.79 -4.98
N HIS A 107 -24.00 -1.71 -5.66
CA HIS A 107 -25.26 -2.21 -5.15
C HIS A 107 -25.34 -3.74 -5.32
N LEU A 108 -24.77 -4.46 -4.34
CA LEU A 108 -24.75 -5.91 -4.27
C LEU A 108 -25.44 -6.40 -2.99
N PRO A 109 -26.11 -7.57 -3.00
CA PRO A 109 -26.55 -8.23 -1.77
C PRO A 109 -25.35 -8.55 -0.86
N ALA A 110 -25.58 -8.69 0.45
CA ALA A 110 -24.49 -8.77 1.44
C ALA A 110 -23.52 -9.95 1.18
N LEU A 111 -24.04 -11.15 0.89
CA LEU A 111 -23.22 -12.34 0.64
C LEU A 111 -22.29 -12.17 -0.58
N PRO A 112 -22.79 -11.85 -1.80
CA PRO A 112 -21.94 -11.54 -2.95
C PRO A 112 -20.93 -10.41 -2.69
N LYS A 113 -21.30 -9.38 -1.91
CA LYS A 113 -20.40 -8.27 -1.56
C LYS A 113 -19.24 -8.74 -0.68
N ALA A 114 -19.53 -9.46 0.41
CA ALA A 114 -18.52 -10.01 1.31
C ALA A 114 -17.59 -10.99 0.57
N ARG A 115 -18.15 -11.84 -0.31
CA ARG A 115 -17.38 -12.74 -1.17
C ARG A 115 -16.40 -11.98 -2.06
N GLU A 116 -16.87 -10.93 -2.73
CA GLU A 116 -16.03 -10.15 -3.64
C GLU A 116 -14.94 -9.37 -2.88
N MET A 117 -15.21 -8.89 -1.66
CA MET A 117 -14.19 -8.25 -0.79
C MET A 117 -13.05 -9.19 -0.39
N MET A 118 -13.38 -10.45 -0.07
CA MET A 118 -12.38 -11.47 0.28
C MET A 118 -11.58 -11.91 -0.95
N LEU A 119 -12.26 -12.14 -2.08
CA LEU A 119 -11.59 -12.52 -3.32
C LEU A 119 -10.69 -11.41 -3.85
N SER A 120 -11.07 -10.13 -3.72
CA SER A 120 -10.25 -9.02 -4.18
C SER A 120 -8.91 -8.95 -3.45
N TYR A 121 -8.89 -9.30 -2.16
CA TYR A 121 -7.66 -9.36 -1.37
C TYR A 121 -6.70 -10.42 -1.88
N VAL A 122 -7.19 -11.65 -2.10
CA VAL A 122 -6.36 -12.75 -2.62
C VAL A 122 -5.89 -12.46 -4.04
N ARG A 123 -6.75 -11.92 -4.91
CA ARG A 123 -6.36 -11.49 -6.26
C ARG A 123 -5.30 -10.39 -6.22
N TYR A 124 -5.45 -9.41 -5.32
CA TYR A 124 -4.46 -8.36 -5.15
C TYR A 124 -3.10 -8.94 -4.75
N ALA A 125 -3.10 -9.87 -3.79
CA ALA A 125 -1.90 -10.59 -3.38
C ALA A 125 -1.23 -11.30 -4.55
N GLN A 126 -1.99 -12.04 -5.37
CA GLN A 126 -1.47 -12.76 -6.54
C GLN A 126 -0.90 -11.82 -7.62
N MET A 127 -1.60 -10.72 -7.94
CA MET A 127 -1.18 -9.77 -8.96
C MET A 127 0.03 -8.94 -8.53
N HIS A 128 0.16 -8.67 -7.23
CA HIS A 128 1.16 -7.78 -6.66
C HIS A 128 2.02 -8.51 -5.60
N ALA A 129 2.42 -9.76 -5.86
CA ALA A 129 3.07 -10.66 -4.90
C ALA A 129 4.20 -10.01 -4.07
N GLY A 130 5.19 -9.42 -4.75
CA GLY A 130 6.30 -8.76 -4.05
C GLY A 130 5.85 -7.57 -3.20
N LEU A 131 4.92 -6.76 -3.70
CA LEU A 131 4.38 -5.59 -2.98
C LEU A 131 3.53 -6.03 -1.79
N PHE A 132 2.76 -7.10 -1.94
CA PHE A 132 1.98 -7.68 -0.86
C PHE A 132 2.88 -8.25 0.25
N ASP A 133 3.96 -8.94 -0.11
CA ASP A 133 4.98 -9.39 0.85
C ASP A 133 5.63 -8.20 1.58
N LEU A 134 5.85 -7.08 0.88
CA LEU A 134 6.35 -5.85 1.48
C LEU A 134 5.36 -5.24 2.48
N MET A 135 4.07 -5.21 2.11
CA MET A 135 2.98 -4.64 2.90
C MET A 135 2.72 -5.43 4.18
N THR A 136 2.86 -6.76 4.14
CA THR A 136 2.48 -7.67 5.22
C THR A 136 3.68 -8.22 6.00
N GLY A 137 4.90 -7.98 5.50
CA GLY A 137 6.14 -8.48 6.09
C GLY A 137 6.51 -7.83 7.43
N PRO A 138 7.11 -8.59 8.36
CA PRO A 138 7.36 -8.14 9.74
C PRO A 138 8.41 -7.03 9.88
N ARG A 139 9.25 -6.80 8.86
CA ARG A 139 10.46 -5.95 8.99
C ARG A 139 10.26 -4.46 8.74
N LEU A 140 9.25 -4.03 7.97
CA LEU A 140 9.08 -2.61 7.62
C LEU A 140 8.03 -1.89 8.45
N LEU A 141 7.04 -2.62 8.95
CA LEU A 141 5.89 -2.06 9.67
C LEU A 141 6.24 -1.50 11.06
N GLN A 142 7.35 -1.94 11.67
CA GLN A 142 7.66 -1.60 13.06
C GLN A 142 8.44 -0.29 13.24
N GLU A 143 9.33 0.08 12.30
CA GLU A 143 10.33 1.12 12.56
C GLU A 143 10.11 2.46 11.85
N PHE A 144 9.49 2.50 10.66
CA PHE A 144 9.55 3.69 9.80
C PHE A 144 8.22 4.43 9.59
N VAL A 145 7.07 3.75 9.55
CA VAL A 145 5.79 4.37 9.14
C VAL A 145 4.59 3.77 9.87
N ARG A 146 4.75 3.42 11.15
CA ARG A 146 3.68 2.76 11.94
C ARG A 146 2.34 3.52 11.84
N GLY A 147 2.35 4.86 11.90
CA GLY A 147 1.14 5.68 11.79
C GLY A 147 0.43 5.65 10.43
N ASP A 148 1.11 6.00 9.32
CA ASP A 148 0.42 6.09 8.01
C ASP A 148 0.06 4.72 7.44
N VAL A 149 0.87 3.68 7.72
CA VAL A 149 0.56 2.31 7.32
C VAL A 149 -0.65 1.80 8.10
N GLU A 150 -0.67 1.99 9.42
CA GLU A 150 -1.82 1.61 10.25
C GLU A 150 -3.08 2.34 9.78
N ALA A 151 -3.02 3.67 9.57
CA ALA A 151 -4.16 4.44 9.10
C ALA A 151 -4.68 3.95 7.74
N THR A 152 -3.80 3.68 6.76
CA THR A 152 -4.22 3.26 5.42
C THR A 152 -4.71 1.81 5.41
N SER A 153 -4.02 0.91 6.12
CA SER A 153 -4.45 -0.47 6.29
C SER A 153 -5.83 -0.54 6.95
N ASN A 154 -6.09 0.32 7.95
CA ASN A 154 -7.38 0.41 8.62
C ASN A 154 -8.52 0.85 7.68
N ILE A 155 -8.26 1.71 6.69
CA ILE A 155 -9.26 2.08 5.68
C ILE A 155 -9.61 0.89 4.78
N SER A 156 -8.60 0.15 4.29
CA SER A 156 -8.86 -1.05 3.50
C SER A 156 -9.60 -2.13 4.30
N TYR A 157 -9.23 -2.26 5.58
CA TYR A 157 -9.87 -3.20 6.50
C TYR A 157 -11.32 -2.81 6.79
N SER A 158 -11.64 -1.52 6.96
CA SER A 158 -13.01 -1.09 7.30
C SER A 158 -14.02 -1.45 6.23
N TYR A 159 -13.71 -1.21 4.94
CA TYR A 159 -14.61 -1.63 3.84
C TYR A 159 -14.87 -3.13 3.82
N PHE A 160 -13.84 -3.92 4.11
CA PHE A 160 -13.96 -5.37 4.22
C PHE A 160 -14.79 -5.77 5.45
N SER A 161 -14.46 -5.25 6.64
CA SER A 161 -15.16 -5.61 7.87
C SER A 161 -16.62 -5.22 7.84
N ASP A 162 -16.95 -4.06 7.27
CA ASP A 162 -18.32 -3.58 7.14
C ASP A 162 -19.13 -4.51 6.22
N SER A 163 -18.54 -5.04 5.15
CA SER A 163 -19.22 -6.03 4.29
C SER A 163 -19.51 -7.36 5.03
N VAL A 164 -18.60 -7.78 5.92
CA VAL A 164 -18.77 -8.97 6.76
C VAL A 164 -19.83 -8.70 7.84
N PHE A 165 -19.86 -7.48 8.40
CA PHE A 165 -20.87 -7.08 9.37
C PHE A 165 -22.27 -7.04 8.76
N GLU A 166 -22.42 -6.48 7.56
CA GLU A 166 -23.69 -6.49 6.80
C GLU A 166 -24.20 -7.94 6.65
N LEU A 167 -23.35 -8.86 6.18
CA LEU A 167 -23.72 -10.26 6.01
C LEU A 167 -24.08 -10.95 7.34
N ALA A 168 -23.27 -10.72 8.39
CA ALA A 168 -23.49 -11.34 9.69
C ALA A 168 -24.80 -10.86 10.33
N LEU A 169 -25.11 -9.57 10.26
CA LEU A 169 -26.38 -9.03 10.77
C LEU A 169 -27.59 -9.58 10.01
N GLU A 170 -27.51 -9.70 8.68
CA GLU A 170 -28.55 -10.36 7.87
C GLU A 170 -28.72 -11.84 8.23
N SER A 171 -27.66 -12.49 8.70
CA SER A 171 -27.63 -13.90 9.08
C SER A 171 -27.95 -14.13 10.57
N GLY A 172 -28.36 -13.09 11.30
CA GLY A 172 -28.84 -13.18 12.68
C GLY A 172 -27.76 -13.22 13.76
N TRP A 173 -26.53 -12.79 13.46
CA TRP A 173 -25.47 -12.65 14.47
C TRP A 173 -25.65 -11.40 15.34
N ASP A 174 -25.24 -11.49 16.60
CA ASP A 174 -25.30 -10.37 17.53
C ASP A 174 -24.17 -9.36 17.27
N LYS A 175 -24.41 -8.09 17.60
CA LYS A 175 -23.42 -7.00 17.43
C LYS A 175 -22.11 -7.27 18.16
N GLU A 176 -22.16 -7.94 19.30
CA GLU A 176 -21.00 -8.31 20.11
C GLU A 176 -20.09 -9.32 19.40
N GLN A 177 -20.63 -10.08 18.43
CA GLN A 177 -19.90 -11.13 17.71
C GLN A 177 -19.21 -10.63 16.44
N LEU A 178 -19.61 -9.45 15.93
CA LEU A 178 -19.19 -8.94 14.63
C LEU A 178 -17.67 -8.82 14.51
N HIS A 179 -17.00 -8.22 15.51
CA HIS A 179 -15.55 -8.06 15.47
C HIS A 179 -14.81 -9.41 15.50
N TYR A 180 -15.36 -10.44 16.15
CA TYR A 180 -14.76 -11.77 16.10
C TYR A 180 -14.90 -12.39 14.71
N LEU A 181 -16.06 -12.22 14.06
CA LEU A 181 -16.29 -12.70 12.70
C LEU A 181 -15.39 -12.00 11.68
N SER A 182 -15.20 -10.68 11.76
CA SER A 182 -14.32 -9.98 10.82
C SER A 182 -12.85 -10.35 11.01
N HIS A 183 -12.38 -10.59 12.24
CA HIS A 183 -11.02 -11.09 12.47
C HIS A 183 -10.84 -12.53 11.99
N ALA A 184 -11.86 -13.40 12.13
CA ALA A 184 -11.84 -14.74 11.59
C ALA A 184 -11.82 -14.72 10.05
N ALA A 185 -12.63 -13.86 9.44
CA ALA A 185 -12.66 -13.64 8.00
C ALA A 185 -11.31 -13.10 7.48
N TRP A 186 -10.72 -12.14 8.21
CA TRP A 186 -9.41 -11.58 7.88
C TRP A 186 -8.31 -12.65 7.94
N SER A 187 -8.33 -13.46 9.00
CA SER A 187 -7.39 -14.58 9.17
C SER A 187 -7.52 -15.59 8.02
N MET A 188 -8.75 -15.84 7.55
CA MET A 188 -9.04 -16.71 6.41
C MET A 188 -8.47 -16.13 5.10
N GLU A 189 -8.86 -14.91 4.70
CA GLU A 189 -8.38 -14.31 3.44
C GLU A 189 -6.86 -14.12 3.44
N HIS A 190 -6.29 -13.73 4.58
CA HIS A 190 -4.85 -13.54 4.73
C HIS A 190 -4.09 -14.87 4.72
N GLY A 191 -4.60 -15.88 5.42
CA GLY A 191 -4.03 -17.22 5.43
C GLY A 191 -3.98 -17.83 4.03
N VAL A 192 -5.09 -17.75 3.27
CA VAL A 192 -5.14 -18.22 1.88
C VAL A 192 -4.12 -17.47 1.02
N ALA A 193 -4.10 -16.13 1.08
CA ALA A 193 -3.15 -15.32 0.32
C ALA A 193 -1.68 -15.68 0.64
N ALA A 194 -1.32 -15.73 1.92
CA ALA A 194 0.04 -16.00 2.38
C ALA A 194 0.52 -17.42 2.02
N LEU A 195 -0.37 -18.42 2.07
CA LEU A 195 -0.03 -19.80 1.69
C LEU A 195 0.24 -19.93 0.18
N ILE A 196 -0.57 -19.26 -0.63
CA ILE A 196 -0.42 -19.25 -2.10
C ILE A 196 0.87 -18.54 -2.49
N LEU A 197 1.10 -17.33 -1.95
CA LEU A 197 2.32 -16.57 -2.24
C LEU A 197 3.59 -17.27 -1.77
N GLY A 198 3.53 -17.91 -0.60
CA GLY A 198 4.66 -18.66 -0.06
C GLY A 198 4.96 -19.97 -0.78
N GLY A 199 4.17 -20.38 -1.78
CA GLY A 199 4.29 -21.69 -2.44
C GLY A 199 4.19 -22.85 -1.44
N ARG A 200 3.45 -22.66 -0.34
CA ARG A 200 3.41 -23.58 0.81
C ARG A 200 2.34 -24.66 0.71
N ILE A 201 1.64 -24.74 -0.43
CA ILE A 201 0.70 -25.83 -0.70
C ILE A 201 1.51 -27.15 -0.69
N PRO A 202 1.13 -28.14 0.14
CA PRO A 202 1.85 -29.41 0.22
C PRO A 202 2.03 -30.04 -1.16
N ARG A 203 3.23 -30.57 -1.44
CA ARG A 203 3.54 -31.18 -2.75
C ARG A 203 2.69 -32.40 -3.07
N THR A 204 2.14 -33.07 -2.05
CA THR A 204 1.17 -34.16 -2.20
C THR A 204 -0.13 -33.71 -2.87
N ASP A 205 -0.42 -32.42 -2.81
CA ASP A 205 -1.64 -31.80 -3.34
C ASP A 205 -1.36 -31.01 -4.63
N SER A 206 -0.28 -31.32 -5.35
CA SER A 206 0.19 -30.56 -6.53
C SER A 206 -0.81 -30.45 -7.68
N ASN A 207 -1.86 -31.27 -7.67
CA ASN A 207 -2.93 -31.27 -8.67
C ASN A 207 -4.13 -30.41 -8.27
N LEU A 208 -4.13 -29.78 -7.09
CA LEU A 208 -5.20 -28.87 -6.70
C LEU A 208 -5.19 -27.63 -7.59
N ASP A 209 -6.35 -27.32 -8.15
CA ASP A 209 -6.61 -26.05 -8.80
C ASP A 209 -6.61 -24.95 -7.72
N THR A 210 -5.59 -24.10 -7.74
CA THR A 210 -5.42 -22.99 -6.79
C THR A 210 -6.62 -22.05 -6.79
N GLN A 211 -7.19 -21.74 -7.95
CA GLN A 211 -8.33 -20.82 -8.03
C GLN A 211 -9.56 -21.44 -7.37
N ARG A 212 -9.81 -22.72 -7.66
CA ARG A 212 -10.91 -23.46 -7.01
C ARG A 212 -10.72 -23.58 -5.50
N MET A 213 -9.47 -23.75 -5.03
CA MET A 213 -9.16 -23.80 -3.60
C MET A 213 -9.44 -22.46 -2.91
N ILE A 214 -9.07 -21.34 -3.53
CA ILE A 214 -9.37 -19.99 -3.03
C ILE A 214 -10.89 -19.82 -2.86
N GLU A 215 -11.64 -20.08 -3.94
CA GLU A 215 -13.09 -19.93 -3.96
C GLU A 215 -13.76 -20.84 -2.93
N PHE A 216 -13.37 -22.12 -2.88
CA PHE A 216 -13.91 -23.07 -1.91
C PHE A 216 -13.66 -22.62 -0.46
N SER A 217 -12.46 -22.12 -0.14
CA SER A 217 -12.12 -21.69 1.22
C SER A 217 -12.95 -20.49 1.67
N ILE A 218 -13.11 -19.49 0.78
CA ILE A 218 -13.92 -18.30 1.04
C ILE A 218 -15.40 -18.67 1.14
N ASP A 219 -15.91 -19.49 0.21
CA ASP A 219 -17.32 -19.89 0.17
C ASP A 219 -17.69 -20.74 1.38
N LEU A 220 -16.78 -21.63 1.82
CA LEU A 220 -16.97 -22.42 3.04
C LEU A 220 -17.08 -21.52 4.28
N PHE A 221 -16.19 -20.53 4.41
CA PHE A 221 -16.25 -19.58 5.52
C PHE A 221 -17.55 -18.78 5.51
N LEU A 222 -17.92 -18.22 4.36
CA LEU A 222 -19.13 -17.40 4.24
C LEU A 222 -20.41 -18.24 4.43
N ALA A 223 -20.42 -19.49 4.02
CA ALA A 223 -21.51 -20.42 4.31
C ALA A 223 -21.70 -20.62 5.82
N ALA A 224 -20.61 -20.66 6.61
CA ALA A 224 -20.70 -20.73 8.07
C ALA A 224 -21.25 -19.43 8.68
N VAL A 225 -20.91 -18.26 8.13
CA VAL A 225 -21.51 -16.99 8.54
C VAL A 225 -23.02 -16.97 8.24
N VAL A 226 -23.40 -17.39 7.02
CA VAL A 226 -24.82 -17.46 6.59
C VAL A 226 -25.63 -18.45 7.41
N ALA A 227 -25.03 -19.55 7.87
CA ALA A 227 -25.69 -20.52 8.73
C ALA A 227 -26.12 -19.94 10.10
N GLY A 228 -25.54 -18.80 10.51
CA GLY A 228 -25.93 -18.08 11.72
C GLY A 228 -25.41 -18.69 13.02
N PRO A 229 -25.58 -17.97 14.15
CA PRO A 229 -24.99 -18.34 15.44
C PRO A 229 -25.55 -19.64 16.04
N GLU A 230 -26.77 -20.04 15.69
CA GLU A 230 -27.40 -21.25 16.22
C GLU A 230 -26.67 -22.53 15.79
N ASN A 231 -26.06 -22.54 14.61
CA ASN A 231 -25.23 -23.65 14.15
C ASN A 231 -23.85 -23.66 14.82
N PHE A 232 -23.40 -22.53 15.39
CA PHE A 232 -22.16 -22.43 16.14
C PHE A 232 -22.32 -22.90 17.59
N LYS A 233 -23.45 -22.59 18.23
CA LYS A 233 -23.75 -22.96 19.62
C LYS A 233 -23.99 -24.46 19.83
N ARG A 234 -24.45 -25.19 18.81
CA ARG A 234 -24.72 -26.64 18.89
C ARG A 234 -23.49 -27.52 19.16
N GLY A 235 -22.27 -27.00 19.00
CA GLY A 235 -21.04 -27.71 19.31
C GLY A 235 -20.44 -27.42 20.70
N GLN A 236 -21.11 -26.62 21.54
CA GLN A 236 -20.64 -26.22 22.88
C GLN A 236 -21.42 -26.89 24.04
N MET A 237 -22.27 -27.87 23.74
CA MET A 237 -22.86 -28.80 24.72
C MET A 237 -22.22 -30.17 24.57
#